data_AF-A0AB37TMP2-F1
#
_entry.id   AF-A0AB37TMP2-F1
#
_cell.length_a   1.000
_cell.length_b   1.000
_cell.length_c   1.000
_cell.angle_alpha   90.00
_cell.angle_beta   90.00
_cell.angle_gamma   90.00
#
_symmetry.space_group_name_H-M   'P 1'
#
loop_
_entity.id
_entity.type
_entity.pdbx_description
1 polymer ?
#
loop_
_entity_poly.entity_id
_entity_poly.type
_entity_poly.pdbx_seq_one_letter_code
_entity_poly.pdbx_strand_id
1 'polypeptide(L)'
;MKPDYFSPADKYGRSNLKRMQQGLAPMGPDGKPLNLHHMLQTQDGPIAEVTHSMHFGNYNQLHWKAGTKIPSGIDRDAFNAWKSQYWKDRAAGFGG
;
A
#
# COMPACT_ATOMS: atom_id res chain seq x y z
N MET A 1 6.53 8.15 -7.07
CA MET A 1 6.23 8.63 -5.69
C MET A 1 7.06 9.88 -5.39
N LYS A 2 6.57 10.80 -4.55
CA LYS A 2 7.33 11.97 -4.05
C LYS A 2 7.66 11.81 -2.55
N PRO A 3 8.93 11.56 -2.14
CA PRO A 3 9.31 11.31 -0.74
C PRO A 3 9.24 12.54 0.16
N ASP A 4 9.45 13.72 -0.41
CA ASP A 4 9.39 15.04 0.22
C ASP A 4 7.97 15.61 0.32
N TYR A 5 6.96 14.93 -0.24
CA TYR A 5 5.59 15.41 -0.19
C TYR A 5 5.01 15.37 1.23
N PHE A 6 4.52 16.51 1.70
CA PHE A 6 3.74 16.67 2.93
C PHE A 6 2.27 16.77 2.58
N SER A 7 1.49 15.79 3.01
CA SER A 7 0.04 15.81 2.77
C SER A 7 -0.68 16.63 3.85
N PRO A 8 -1.59 17.54 3.48
CA PRO A 8 -2.48 18.19 4.45
C PRO A 8 -3.38 17.21 5.22
N ALA A 9 -3.59 16.00 4.67
CA ALA A 9 -4.38 14.96 5.31
C ALA A 9 -3.58 14.15 6.35
N ASP A 10 -2.24 14.30 6.42
CA ASP A 10 -1.46 13.70 7.50
C ASP A 10 -1.55 14.55 8.76
N LYS A 11 -2.32 14.07 9.74
CA LYS A 11 -2.56 14.76 11.03
C LYS A 11 -1.28 15.06 11.83
N TYR A 12 -0.17 14.41 11.49
CA TYR A 12 1.12 14.56 12.17
C TYR A 12 2.13 15.37 11.35
N GLY A 13 1.72 15.96 10.22
CA GLY A 13 2.57 16.83 9.40
C GLY A 13 3.81 16.12 8.83
N ARG A 14 3.75 14.81 8.59
CA ARG A 14 4.88 14.01 8.11
C ARG A 14 4.99 14.05 6.59
N SER A 15 6.22 14.07 6.09
CA SER A 15 6.50 13.75 4.69
C SER A 15 6.22 12.27 4.40
N ASN A 16 6.07 11.94 3.12
CA ASN A 16 5.98 10.56 2.67
C ASN A 16 7.16 9.70 3.10
N LEU A 17 8.38 10.25 3.06
CA LEU A 17 9.57 9.57 3.56
C LEU A 17 9.45 9.25 5.05
N LYS A 18 9.03 10.21 5.87
CA LYS A 18 8.87 10.01 7.31
C LYS A 18 7.78 8.99 7.66
N ARG A 19 6.69 8.98 6.90
CA ARG A 19 5.63 7.94 7.02
C ARG A 19 6.19 6.55 6.76
N MET A 20 6.92 6.38 5.65
CA MET A 20 7.49 5.10 5.27
C MET A 20 8.57 4.60 6.24
N GLN A 21 9.42 5.50 6.78
CA GLN A 21 10.37 5.15 7.85
C GLN A 21 9.68 4.59 9.11
N GLN A 22 8.41 4.97 9.34
CA GLN A 22 7.58 4.45 10.42
C GLN A 22 6.77 3.20 10.02
N GLY A 23 7.01 2.63 8.83
CA GLY A 23 6.27 1.50 8.28
C GLY A 23 4.87 1.85 7.75
N LEU A 24 4.58 3.15 7.56
CA LEU A 24 3.29 3.60 7.06
C LEU A 24 3.37 3.87 5.55
N ALA A 25 2.30 3.54 4.84
CA ALA A 25 2.20 3.85 3.42
C ALA A 25 2.33 5.38 3.19
N PRO A 26 3.05 5.80 2.14
CA PRO A 26 3.08 7.19 1.73
C PRO A 26 1.68 7.63 1.26
N MET A 27 1.42 8.93 1.32
CA MET A 27 0.22 9.55 0.80
C MET A 27 0.32 9.64 -0.72
N GLY A 28 -0.72 9.15 -1.39
CA GLY A 28 -0.92 9.25 -2.83
C GLY A 28 -1.47 10.61 -3.25
N PRO A 29 -1.54 10.87 -4.57
CA PRO A 29 -2.08 12.11 -5.13
C PRO A 29 -3.59 12.26 -4.90
N ASP A 30 -4.29 11.18 -4.56
CA ASP A 30 -5.71 11.18 -4.21
C ASP A 30 -5.96 11.56 -2.73
N GLY A 31 -4.93 12.04 -2.03
CA GLY A 31 -5.03 12.48 -0.63
C GLY A 31 -5.18 11.33 0.36
N LYS A 32 -4.95 10.07 -0.06
CA LYS A 32 -5.10 8.87 0.76
C LYS A 32 -3.81 8.04 0.76
N PRO A 33 -3.57 7.19 1.78
CA PRO A 33 -2.42 6.30 1.77
C PRO A 33 -2.46 5.35 0.56
N LEU A 34 -1.31 5.14 -0.09
CA LEU A 34 -1.17 4.13 -1.14
C LEU A 34 -1.49 2.74 -0.59
N ASN A 35 -1.97 1.87 -1.48
CA ASN A 35 -2.28 0.48 -1.18
C ASN A 35 -1.28 -0.44 -1.89
N LEU A 36 -0.98 -1.57 -1.25
CA LEU A 36 -0.26 -2.68 -1.88
C LEU A 36 -1.29 -3.72 -2.31
N HIS A 37 -1.42 -3.91 -3.62
CA HIS A 37 -2.37 -4.82 -4.23
C HIS A 37 -1.69 -6.12 -4.66
N HIS A 38 -2.23 -7.27 -4.26
CA HIS A 38 -1.77 -8.59 -4.72
C HIS A 38 -2.37 -8.92 -6.09
N MET A 39 -1.56 -8.88 -7.14
CA MET A 39 -2.02 -9.06 -8.52
C MET A 39 -2.64 -10.45 -8.74
N LEU A 40 -2.08 -11.49 -8.10
CA LEU A 40 -2.57 -12.87 -8.21
C LEU A 40 -3.51 -13.29 -7.06
N GLN A 41 -3.72 -12.42 -6.07
CA GLN A 41 -4.46 -12.72 -4.83
C GLN A 41 -3.95 -13.98 -4.08
N THR A 42 -2.63 -14.13 -4.05
CA THR A 42 -1.89 -15.14 -3.29
C THR A 42 -0.83 -14.45 -2.42
N GLN A 43 -0.47 -15.06 -1.30
CA GLN A 43 0.47 -14.51 -0.31
C GLN A 43 1.79 -14.02 -0.91
N ASP A 44 2.44 -14.86 -1.72
CA ASP A 44 3.77 -14.58 -2.28
C ASP A 44 3.72 -14.06 -3.72
N GLY A 45 2.54 -13.64 -4.18
CA GLY A 45 2.34 -13.11 -5.52
C GLY A 45 2.94 -11.71 -5.71
N PRO A 46 3.13 -11.28 -6.97
CA PRO A 46 3.60 -9.92 -7.26
C PRO A 46 2.65 -8.85 -6.71
N ILE A 47 3.25 -7.76 -6.22
CA ILE A 47 2.56 -6.64 -5.58
C ILE A 47 2.67 -5.38 -6.46
N ALA A 48 1.57 -4.64 -6.57
CA ALA A 48 1.55 -3.30 -7.15
C ALA A 48 1.23 -2.23 -6.10
N GLU A 49 1.99 -1.13 -6.10
CA GLU A 49 1.62 0.10 -5.41
C GLU A 49 0.51 0.81 -6.22
N VAL A 50 -0.66 1.00 -5.63
CA VAL A 50 -1.81 1.65 -6.29
C VAL A 50 -2.41 2.74 -5.40
N THR A 51 -3.09 3.71 -6.01
CA THR A 51 -3.84 4.71 -5.23
C THR A 51 -5.02 4.04 -4.53
N HIS A 52 -5.46 4.62 -3.40
CA HIS A 52 -6.62 4.09 -2.71
C HIS A 52 -7.87 4.16 -3.61
N SER A 53 -8.06 5.28 -4.30
CA SER A 53 -9.20 5.47 -5.18
C SER A 53 -9.22 4.44 -6.32
N MET A 54 -8.05 4.09 -6.89
CA MET A 54 -7.95 3.01 -7.87
C MET A 54 -8.31 1.65 -7.25
N HIS A 55 -7.77 1.33 -6.07
CA HIS A 55 -7.97 0.03 -5.44
C HIS A 55 -9.43 -0.24 -5.07
N PHE A 56 -10.08 0.74 -4.43
CA PHE A 56 -11.45 0.60 -3.95
C PHE A 56 -12.50 0.94 -5.02
N GLY A 57 -12.22 1.91 -5.89
CA GLY A 57 -13.12 2.29 -6.98
C GLY A 57 -13.25 1.22 -8.05
N ASN A 58 -12.20 0.41 -8.24
CA ASN A 58 -12.17 -0.67 -9.24
C ASN A 58 -12.09 -2.07 -8.59
N TYR A 59 -12.68 -2.22 -7.40
CA TYR A 59 -12.51 -3.41 -6.57
C TYR A 59 -12.81 -4.72 -7.34
N ASN A 60 -13.94 -4.81 -8.02
CA ASN A 60 -14.32 -6.04 -8.75
C ASN A 60 -13.41 -6.33 -9.95
N GLN A 61 -12.77 -5.31 -10.54
CA GLN A 61 -11.84 -5.51 -11.67
C GLN A 61 -10.47 -5.96 -11.19
N LEU A 62 -10.01 -5.45 -10.05
CA LEU A 62 -8.71 -5.77 -9.48
C LEU A 62 -8.74 -7.10 -8.70
N HIS A 63 -9.89 -7.46 -8.14
CA HIS A 63 -10.04 -8.69 -7.37
C HIS A 63 -10.84 -9.73 -8.15
N TRP A 64 -10.16 -10.52 -8.99
CA TRP A 64 -10.78 -11.63 -9.75
C TRP A 64 -11.63 -12.62 -8.92
N LYS A 65 -11.31 -12.83 -7.63
CA LYS A 65 -12.10 -13.63 -6.67
C LYS A 65 -13.38 -12.96 -6.17
N ALA A 66 -13.58 -11.66 -6.42
CA ALA A 66 -14.74 -10.92 -5.94
C ALA A 66 -16.06 -11.55 -6.45
N GLY A 67 -17.03 -11.71 -5.55
CA GLY A 67 -18.32 -12.35 -5.88
C GLY A 67 -18.26 -13.87 -6.00
N THR A 68 -17.10 -14.50 -5.74
CA THR A 68 -16.95 -15.97 -5.75
C THR A 68 -16.89 -16.53 -4.32
N LYS A 69 -17.00 -17.86 -4.18
CA LYS A 69 -16.79 -18.57 -2.92
C LYS A 69 -15.32 -18.97 -2.69
N ILE A 70 -14.40 -18.52 -3.54
CA ILE A 70 -12.98 -18.87 -3.44
C ILE A 70 -12.38 -18.11 -2.24
N PRO A 71 -11.78 -18.79 -1.26
CA PRO A 71 -11.23 -18.13 -0.09
C PRO A 71 -10.03 -17.25 -0.44
N SER A 72 -9.71 -16.32 0.48
CA SER A 72 -8.49 -15.52 0.37
C SER A 72 -7.26 -16.43 0.47
N GLY A 73 -6.31 -16.25 -0.44
CA GLY A 73 -5.00 -16.92 -0.37
C GLY A 73 -3.96 -16.06 0.35
N ILE A 74 -4.41 -15.11 1.17
CA ILE A 74 -3.56 -14.10 1.84
C ILE A 74 -3.82 -14.22 3.34
N ASP A 75 -2.74 -14.46 4.09
CA ASP A 75 -2.72 -14.27 5.53
C ASP A 75 -2.62 -12.76 5.80
N ARG A 76 -3.68 -12.21 6.39
CA ARG A 76 -3.80 -10.76 6.59
C ARG A 76 -2.87 -10.23 7.66
N ASP A 77 -2.56 -11.02 8.68
CA ASP A 77 -1.69 -10.59 9.77
C ASP A 77 -0.23 -10.63 9.32
N ALA A 78 0.17 -11.73 8.64
CA ALA A 78 1.47 -11.83 8.02
C ALA A 78 1.68 -10.73 6.97
N PHE A 79 0.68 -10.46 6.13
CA PHE A 79 0.74 -9.38 5.15
C PHE A 79 0.85 -8.00 5.79
N ASN A 80 0.15 -7.73 6.90
CA ASN A 80 0.25 -6.44 7.58
C ASN A 80 1.63 -6.22 8.19
N ALA A 81 2.24 -7.26 8.76
CA ALA A 81 3.62 -7.21 9.24
C ALA A 81 4.60 -6.96 8.07
N TRP A 82 4.47 -7.72 6.99
CA TRP A 82 5.28 -7.56 5.79
C TRP A 82 5.13 -6.18 5.16
N LYS A 83 3.90 -5.66 5.04
CA LYS A 83 3.61 -4.32 4.49
C LYS A 83 4.32 -3.21 5.26
N SER A 84 4.38 -3.32 6.59
CA SER A 84 5.11 -2.37 7.42
C SER A 84 6.60 -2.37 7.08
N GLN A 85 7.19 -3.55 6.94
CA GLN A 85 8.60 -3.70 6.55
C GLN A 85 8.86 -3.21 5.12
N TYR A 86 7.99 -3.58 4.17
CA TYR A 86 8.05 -3.13 2.78
C TYR A 86 8.19 -1.61 2.67
N TRP A 87 7.40 -0.84 3.41
CA TRP A 87 7.50 0.62 3.37
C TRP A 87 8.80 1.14 3.99
N LYS A 88 9.33 0.51 5.04
CA LYS A 88 10.64 0.87 5.61
C LYS A 88 11.75 0.61 4.60
N ASP A 89 11.72 -0.52 3.92
CA ASP A 89 12.70 -0.87 2.88
C ASP A 89 12.58 0.11 1.70
N ARG A 90 11.35 0.47 1.32
CA ARG A 90 11.07 1.49 0.30
C ARG A 90 11.66 2.85 0.69
N ALA A 91 11.62 3.23 1.97
CA ALA A 91 12.25 4.45 2.47
C ALA A 91 13.78 4.43 2.37
N ALA A 92 14.41 3.29 2.64
CA ALA A 92 15.86 3.15 2.56
C ALA A 92 16.39 3.42 1.14
N GLY A 93 15.61 3.08 0.10
CA GLY A 93 15.95 3.37 -1.29
C GLY A 93 16.01 4.86 -1.68
N PHE A 94 15.58 5.78 -0.81
CA PHE A 94 15.66 7.23 -1.02
C PHE A 94 16.83 7.90 -0.27
N GLY A 95 17.60 7.14 0.52
CA GLY A 95 18.70 7.65 1.36
C GLY A 95 20.09 7.55 0.74
N GLY A 96 20.19 7.44 -0.59
CA GLY A 96 21.45 7.41 -1.34
C GLY A 96 21.80 8.76 -1.96
#